data_AF-A0A847EIY7-F1
#
_entry.id   AF-A0A847EIY7-F1
#
_cell.length_a   1.000
_cell.length_b   1.000
_cell.length_c   1.000
_cell.angle_alpha   90.00
_cell.angle_beta   90.00
_cell.angle_gamma   90.00
#
_symmetry.space_group_name_H-M   'P 1'
#
loop_
_entity.id
_entity.type
_entity.pdbx_description
1 polymer ?
#
loop_
_entity_poly.entity_id
_entity_poly.type
_entity_poly.pdbx_seq_one_letter_code
_entity_poly.pdbx_strand_id
1 'polypeptide(L)'
;MVKAKSFISTFFTLNNLLRCCSMIIGLIALFFLSQRNFLLFHCIIEGFSIVVAFSIFLFAWNTRRMLNDNFFVLVGIAFLFVGILDFFHTLAYRGMNIFDISGGNVATQLWIGTRYVQSLSILATAFLINRKVRPALAFFTYTAVTVILLLSVFQWQVFPVCFIEGSGLTPFKIISEYCISFIVLVSIIVIWKKREIFDSRIAVIIITSLSLMILSEMAFTLYRDVYGILNVIGHILKLVSFYLLYVAIVESGLKNPLSVLFRELKKGNESLQEQIRLRRESEAQYRASLDNSPISIHVYSKKRELVFVNKTDLARNGYASLEEFKSIPVEKKLTPDSVAMVRQWEKDVAFGKPLPDSFYLDTITKNGEIRNLRALR
;
A
#
# COMPACT_ATOMS: atom_id res chain seq x y z
N MET A 1 -7.79 0.02 -31.96
CA MET A 1 -8.24 -1.40 -31.89
C MET A 1 -7.28 -2.34 -31.14
N VAL A 2 -5.96 -2.08 -31.06
CA VAL A 2 -5.01 -2.97 -30.33
C VAL A 2 -5.14 -2.89 -28.79
N LYS A 3 -5.49 -1.73 -28.22
CA LYS A 3 -5.74 -1.58 -26.77
C LYS A 3 -7.02 -2.26 -26.25
N ALA A 4 -7.99 -2.55 -27.12
CA ALA A 4 -9.25 -3.21 -26.74
C ALA A 4 -9.11 -4.74 -26.65
N LYS A 5 -8.28 -5.36 -27.49
CA LYS A 5 -8.03 -6.82 -27.44
C LYS A 5 -7.23 -7.25 -26.20
N SER A 6 -6.36 -6.39 -25.68
CA SER A 6 -5.65 -6.62 -24.41
C SER A 6 -6.56 -6.60 -23.18
N PHE A 7 -7.74 -5.97 -23.28
CA PHE A 7 -8.68 -5.85 -22.15
C PHE A 7 -9.50 -7.15 -21.96
N ILE A 8 -9.80 -7.85 -23.06
CA ILE A 8 -10.57 -9.09 -23.05
C ILE A 8 -9.71 -10.27 -22.56
N SER A 9 -8.41 -10.33 -22.92
CA SER A 9 -7.56 -11.45 -22.53
C SER A 9 -7.21 -11.48 -21.04
N THR A 10 -7.19 -10.32 -20.35
CA THR A 10 -7.00 -10.26 -18.90
C THR A 10 -8.26 -10.66 -18.12
N PHE A 11 -9.45 -10.54 -18.73
CA PHE A 11 -10.72 -10.95 -18.10
C PHE A 11 -10.91 -12.47 -18.10
N PHE A 12 -10.33 -13.18 -19.08
CA PHE A 12 -10.41 -14.64 -19.25
C PHE A 12 -9.21 -15.41 -18.68
N THR A 13 -8.56 -14.91 -17.62
CA THR A 13 -7.73 -15.81 -16.80
C THR A 13 -8.65 -16.68 -15.92
N LEU A 14 -8.38 -17.98 -15.79
CA LEU A 14 -9.18 -18.93 -15.01
C LEU A 14 -9.56 -18.40 -13.61
N ASN A 15 -8.64 -17.68 -12.95
CA ASN A 15 -8.87 -17.05 -11.64
C ASN A 15 -9.93 -15.94 -11.67
N ASN A 16 -10.03 -15.16 -12.75
CA ASN A 16 -11.05 -14.12 -12.89
C ASN A 16 -12.42 -14.72 -13.21
N LEU A 17 -12.46 -15.79 -14.00
CA LEU A 17 -13.69 -16.54 -14.27
C LEU A 17 -14.22 -17.18 -12.98
N LEU A 18 -13.35 -17.84 -12.20
CA LEU A 18 -13.71 -18.45 -10.91
C LEU A 18 -14.25 -17.40 -9.91
N ARG A 19 -13.66 -16.20 -9.88
CA ARG A 19 -14.16 -15.08 -9.05
C ARG A 19 -15.53 -14.58 -9.50
N CYS A 20 -15.77 -14.49 -10.81
CA CYS A 20 -17.08 -14.09 -11.33
C CYS A 20 -18.14 -15.15 -11.00
N CYS A 21 -17.81 -16.43 -11.20
CA CYS A 21 -18.70 -17.54 -10.86
C CYS A 21 -19.02 -17.57 -9.36
N SER A 22 -18.04 -17.42 -8.48
CA SER A 22 -18.29 -17.39 -7.03
C SER A 22 -19.16 -16.21 -6.61
N MET A 23 -18.96 -15.03 -7.20
CA MET A 23 -19.79 -13.86 -6.95
C MET A 23 -21.24 -14.09 -7.41
N ILE A 24 -21.44 -14.64 -8.61
CA ILE A 24 -22.77 -14.97 -9.14
C ILE A 24 -23.48 -16.00 -8.26
N ILE A 25 -22.78 -17.07 -7.85
CA ILE A 25 -23.31 -18.08 -6.94
C ILE A 25 -23.73 -17.45 -5.61
N GLY A 26 -22.90 -16.56 -5.06
CA GLY A 26 -23.21 -15.81 -3.84
C GLY A 26 -24.47 -14.96 -3.97
N LEU A 27 -24.64 -14.23 -5.08
CA LEU A 27 -25.83 -13.42 -5.35
C LEU A 27 -27.10 -14.28 -5.49
N ILE A 28 -26.99 -15.42 -6.18
CA ILE A 28 -28.09 -16.38 -6.30
C ILE A 28 -28.48 -16.94 -4.93
N ALA A 29 -27.50 -17.31 -4.10
CA ALA A 29 -27.74 -17.80 -2.74
C ALA A 29 -28.45 -16.75 -1.87
N LEU A 30 -28.03 -15.48 -1.95
CA LEU A 30 -28.69 -14.37 -1.25
C LEU A 30 -30.14 -14.17 -1.73
N PHE A 31 -30.38 -14.29 -3.04
CA PHE A 31 -31.73 -14.22 -3.59
C PHE A 31 -32.63 -15.32 -3.01
N PHE A 32 -32.20 -16.58 -3.01
CA PHE A 32 -32.98 -17.67 -2.41
C PHE A 32 -33.16 -17.49 -0.89
N LEU A 33 -32.16 -16.96 -0.20
CA LEU A 33 -32.26 -16.65 1.22
C LEU A 33 -33.34 -15.60 1.51
N SER A 34 -33.45 -14.56 0.67
CA SER A 34 -34.47 -13.52 0.80
C SER A 34 -35.90 -14.08 0.79
N GLN A 35 -36.13 -15.17 0.04
CA GLN A 35 -37.45 -15.81 -0.06
C GLN A 35 -37.77 -16.71 1.13
N ARG A 36 -36.75 -17.26 1.81
CA ARG A 36 -36.93 -18.16 2.97
C ARG A 36 -36.90 -17.42 4.30
N ASN A 37 -35.98 -16.48 4.45
CA ASN A 37 -35.80 -15.69 5.66
C ASN A 37 -35.28 -14.31 5.27
N PHE A 38 -36.21 -13.39 5.04
CA PHE A 38 -35.88 -12.03 4.62
C PHE A 38 -35.03 -11.31 5.67
N LEU A 39 -35.32 -11.50 6.96
CA LEU A 39 -34.59 -10.82 8.04
C LEU A 39 -33.11 -11.20 8.02
N LEU A 40 -32.81 -12.50 7.85
CA LEU A 40 -31.44 -12.98 7.74
C LEU A 40 -30.75 -12.44 6.47
N PHE A 41 -31.45 -12.41 5.34
CA PHE A 41 -30.96 -11.78 4.11
C PHE A 41 -30.60 -10.30 4.32
N HIS A 42 -31.50 -9.53 4.93
CA HIS A 42 -31.30 -8.12 5.22
C HIS A 42 -30.09 -7.90 6.14
N CYS A 43 -30.00 -8.66 7.24
CA CYS A 43 -28.87 -8.57 8.17
C CYS A 43 -27.52 -8.90 7.52
N ILE A 44 -27.46 -9.90 6.63
CA ILE A 44 -26.22 -10.24 5.92
C ILE A 44 -25.80 -9.13 4.95
N ILE A 45 -26.74 -8.59 4.16
CA ILE A 45 -26.40 -7.54 3.19
C ILE A 45 -26.03 -6.23 3.87
N GLU A 46 -26.80 -5.82 4.88
CA GLU A 46 -26.48 -4.61 5.63
C GLU A 46 -25.20 -4.80 6.44
N GLY A 47 -25.01 -5.94 7.10
CA GLY A 47 -23.78 -6.28 7.80
C GLY A 47 -22.55 -6.23 6.90
N PHE A 48 -22.65 -6.77 5.68
CA PHE A 48 -21.58 -6.63 4.68
C PHE A 48 -21.31 -5.17 4.33
N SER A 49 -22.36 -4.39 4.06
CA SER A 49 -22.24 -2.98 3.69
C SER A 49 -21.59 -2.15 4.81
N ILE A 50 -21.93 -2.44 6.06
CA ILE A 50 -21.35 -1.85 7.27
C ILE A 50 -19.86 -2.19 7.36
N VAL A 51 -19.49 -3.47 7.25
CA VAL A 51 -18.08 -3.90 7.27
C VAL A 51 -17.28 -3.22 6.16
N VAL A 52 -17.84 -3.12 4.96
CA VAL A 52 -17.22 -2.41 3.83
C VAL A 52 -17.03 -0.93 4.15
N ALA A 53 -18.03 -0.27 4.73
CA ALA A 53 -17.95 1.15 5.09
C ALA A 53 -16.87 1.42 6.15
N PHE A 54 -16.79 0.60 7.20
CA PHE A 54 -15.71 0.68 8.18
C PHE A 54 -14.34 0.36 7.56
N SER A 55 -14.27 -0.58 6.62
CA SER A 55 -13.04 -0.92 5.91
C SER A 55 -12.53 0.25 5.06
N ILE A 56 -13.44 0.97 4.38
CA ILE A 56 -13.13 2.20 3.64
C ILE A 56 -12.55 3.24 4.59
N PHE A 57 -13.18 3.47 5.75
CA PHE A 57 -12.68 4.40 6.76
C PHE A 57 -11.28 4.00 7.26
N LEU A 58 -11.11 2.77 7.73
CA LEU A 58 -9.86 2.28 8.28
C LEU A 58 -8.73 2.41 7.25
N PHE A 59 -8.99 2.02 6.00
CA PHE A 59 -8.01 2.11 4.95
C PHE A 59 -7.64 3.57 4.64
N ALA A 60 -8.63 4.43 4.39
CA ALA A 60 -8.40 5.85 4.10
C ALA A 60 -7.68 6.57 5.26
N TRP A 61 -8.05 6.26 6.50
CA TRP A 61 -7.44 6.84 7.69
C TRP A 61 -5.98 6.40 7.84
N ASN A 62 -5.67 5.11 7.68
CA ASN A 62 -4.31 4.61 7.84
C ASN A 62 -3.39 5.06 6.70
N THR A 63 -3.92 5.25 5.50
CA THR A 63 -3.15 5.71 4.33
C THR A 63 -3.08 7.23 4.19
N ARG A 64 -3.76 8.01 5.05
CA ARG A 64 -3.88 9.48 4.96
C ARG A 64 -2.56 10.26 4.91
N ARG A 65 -1.48 9.72 5.50
CA ARG A 65 -0.15 10.36 5.47
C ARG A 65 0.58 10.13 4.16
N MET A 66 0.23 9.07 3.43
CA MET A 66 0.82 8.69 2.15
C MET A 66 0.02 9.25 0.99
N LEU A 67 -1.31 9.32 1.16
CA LEU A 67 -2.22 9.98 0.25
C LEU A 67 -2.18 11.47 0.55
N ASN A 68 -1.31 12.22 -0.13
CA ASN A 68 -1.30 13.70 -0.13
C ASN A 68 -2.59 14.32 -0.72
N ASP A 69 -3.67 13.55 -0.80
CA ASP A 69 -4.97 13.93 -1.35
C ASP A 69 -6.06 13.77 -0.28
N ASN A 70 -6.64 14.89 0.12
CA ASN A 70 -7.67 14.95 1.15
C ASN A 70 -9.02 14.39 0.67
N PHE A 71 -9.16 14.10 -0.63
CA PHE A 71 -10.33 13.45 -1.21
C PHE A 71 -10.65 12.14 -0.47
N PHE A 72 -9.69 11.22 -0.41
CA PHE A 72 -9.91 9.90 0.18
C PHE A 72 -10.15 9.97 1.69
N VAL A 73 -9.53 10.93 2.38
CA VAL A 73 -9.69 11.11 3.83
C VAL A 73 -11.12 11.54 4.17
N LEU A 74 -11.69 12.49 3.42
CA LEU A 74 -13.06 12.93 3.67
C LEU A 74 -14.08 11.83 3.40
N VAL A 75 -13.92 11.08 2.29
CA VAL A 75 -14.75 9.90 2.00
C VAL A 75 -14.61 8.86 3.10
N GLY A 76 -13.38 8.57 3.53
CA GLY A 76 -13.14 7.65 4.64
C GLY A 76 -13.91 8.03 5.90
N ILE A 77 -13.79 9.29 6.35
CA ILE A 77 -14.50 9.78 7.53
C ILE A 77 -16.01 9.69 7.33
N ALA A 78 -16.55 10.11 6.17
CA ALA A 78 -17.98 10.01 5.89
C ALA A 78 -18.49 8.57 6.01
N PHE A 79 -17.74 7.60 5.48
CA PHE A 79 -18.12 6.20 5.48
C PHE A 79 -18.10 5.56 6.89
N LEU A 80 -17.33 6.09 7.83
CA LEU A 80 -17.47 5.72 9.25
C LEU A 80 -18.88 6.00 9.76
N PHE A 81 -19.37 7.23 9.55
CA PHE A 81 -20.69 7.65 10.03
C PHE A 81 -21.83 7.02 9.23
N VAL A 82 -21.64 6.80 7.93
CA VAL A 82 -22.57 5.99 7.11
C VAL A 82 -22.68 4.57 7.68
N GLY A 83 -21.56 3.93 8.03
CA GLY A 83 -21.57 2.59 8.65
C GLY A 83 -22.26 2.56 10.02
N ILE A 84 -22.07 3.59 10.85
CA ILE A 84 -22.77 3.72 12.14
C ILE A 84 -24.28 3.88 11.92
N LEU A 85 -24.70 4.76 11.01
CA LEU A 85 -26.12 4.96 10.75
C LEU A 85 -26.78 3.74 10.08
N ASP A 86 -26.09 3.06 9.17
CA ASP A 86 -26.55 1.79 8.58
C ASP A 86 -26.68 0.71 9.65
N PHE A 87 -25.79 0.66 10.65
CA PHE A 87 -25.93 -0.23 11.80
C PHE A 87 -27.22 0.04 12.58
N PHE A 88 -27.52 1.31 12.93
CA PHE A 88 -28.78 1.66 13.58
C PHE A 88 -30.00 1.33 12.70
N HIS A 89 -29.91 1.55 11.39
CA HIS A 89 -30.95 1.16 10.44
C HIS A 89 -31.23 -0.35 10.48
N THR A 90 -30.19 -1.19 10.45
CA THR A 90 -30.33 -2.65 10.53
C THR A 90 -31.01 -3.07 11.83
N LEU A 91 -30.61 -2.49 12.97
CA LEU A 91 -31.23 -2.83 14.26
C LEU A 91 -32.69 -2.37 14.36
N ALA A 92 -33.05 -1.28 13.67
CA ALA A 92 -34.41 -0.75 13.62
C ALA A 92 -35.31 -1.43 12.58
N TYR A 93 -34.79 -2.40 11.82
CA TYR A 93 -35.56 -3.06 10.78
C TYR A 93 -36.74 -3.87 11.35
N ARG A 94 -37.84 -3.88 10.60
CA ARG A 94 -39.05 -4.61 10.99
C ARG A 94 -38.71 -6.09 11.24
N GLY A 95 -39.10 -6.59 12.42
CA GLY A 95 -38.86 -7.98 12.83
C GLY A 95 -37.60 -8.20 13.67
N MET A 96 -36.71 -7.22 13.82
CA MET A 96 -35.55 -7.32 14.72
C MET A 96 -35.94 -7.23 16.21
N ASN A 97 -36.98 -6.45 16.53
CA ASN A 97 -37.52 -6.26 17.89
C ASN A 97 -36.47 -5.80 18.92
N ILE A 98 -35.46 -5.04 18.50
CA ILE A 98 -34.41 -4.50 19.38
C ILE A 98 -34.85 -3.18 20.03
N PHE A 99 -35.48 -2.33 19.24
CA PHE A 99 -36.07 -1.08 19.70
C PHE A 99 -37.59 -1.27 19.84
N ASP A 100 -38.19 -0.65 20.85
CA ASP A 100 -39.64 -0.67 21.08
C ASP A 100 -40.36 0.28 20.11
N ILE A 101 -40.32 -0.08 18.82
CA ILE A 101 -40.84 0.68 17.69
C ILE A 101 -41.64 -0.25 16.79
N SER A 102 -42.82 0.19 16.38
CA SER A 102 -43.70 -0.56 15.50
C SER A 102 -43.45 -0.22 14.02
N GLY A 103 -43.54 -1.26 13.18
CA GLY A 103 -43.48 -1.13 11.73
C GLY A 103 -42.12 -0.79 11.12
N GLY A 104 -42.14 -0.38 9.85
CA GLY A 104 -40.93 -0.13 9.05
C GLY A 104 -40.44 1.32 9.04
N ASN A 105 -41.19 2.26 9.63
CA ASN A 105 -40.95 3.70 9.42
C ASN A 105 -39.58 4.16 9.93
N VAL A 106 -39.20 3.81 11.15
CA VAL A 106 -37.92 4.25 11.75
C VAL A 106 -36.73 3.75 10.96
N ALA A 107 -36.74 2.48 10.52
CA ALA A 107 -35.72 1.96 9.61
C ALA A 107 -35.67 2.79 8.32
N THR A 108 -36.81 3.10 7.69
CA THR A 108 -36.85 3.91 6.47
C THR A 108 -36.41 5.37 6.70
N GLN A 109 -36.65 5.95 7.87
CA GLN A 109 -36.16 7.28 8.24
C GLN A 109 -34.63 7.30 8.37
N LEU A 110 -34.07 6.33 9.09
CA LEU A 110 -32.62 6.15 9.20
C LEU A 110 -32.00 5.90 7.82
N TRP A 111 -32.65 5.11 6.96
CA TRP A 111 -32.21 4.88 5.59
C TRP A 111 -32.03 6.19 4.82
N ILE A 112 -33.09 7.01 4.73
CA ILE A 112 -33.07 8.28 4.00
C ILE A 112 -32.02 9.22 4.58
N GLY A 113 -31.95 9.32 5.91
CA GLY A 113 -30.94 10.12 6.59
C GLY A 113 -29.51 9.69 6.22
N THR A 114 -29.22 8.39 6.25
CA THR A 114 -27.91 7.84 5.86
C THR A 114 -27.60 8.11 4.40
N ARG A 115 -28.56 7.95 3.49
CA ARG A 115 -28.35 8.20 2.06
C ARG A 115 -28.08 9.67 1.76
N TYR A 116 -28.71 10.61 2.48
CA TYR A 116 -28.37 12.02 2.40
C TYR A 116 -26.94 12.29 2.88
N VAL A 117 -26.54 11.75 4.03
CA VAL A 117 -25.16 11.87 4.53
C VAL A 117 -24.19 11.34 3.48
N GLN A 118 -24.44 10.15 2.92
CA GLN A 118 -23.56 9.54 1.93
C GLN A 118 -23.48 10.36 0.63
N SER A 119 -24.61 10.70 0.01
CA SER A 119 -24.65 11.40 -1.28
C SER A 119 -24.06 12.81 -1.20
N LEU A 120 -24.37 13.57 -0.14
CA LEU A 120 -23.78 14.88 0.09
C LEU A 120 -22.28 14.79 0.36
N SER A 121 -21.83 13.75 1.08
CA SER A 121 -20.39 13.53 1.31
C SER A 121 -19.64 13.24 0.01
N ILE A 122 -20.20 12.40 -0.86
CA ILE A 122 -19.62 12.10 -2.17
C ILE A 122 -19.54 13.36 -3.02
N LEU A 123 -20.62 14.16 -3.06
CA LEU A 123 -20.66 15.42 -3.79
C LEU A 123 -19.62 16.43 -3.25
N ALA A 124 -19.60 16.62 -1.93
CA ALA A 124 -18.64 17.49 -1.26
C ALA A 124 -17.20 17.07 -1.61
N THR A 125 -16.93 15.77 -1.59
CA THR A 125 -15.60 15.26 -1.93
C THR A 125 -15.25 15.51 -3.39
N ALA A 126 -16.19 15.34 -4.33
CA ALA A 126 -15.98 15.64 -5.75
C ALA A 126 -15.61 17.11 -6.01
N PHE A 127 -16.18 18.05 -5.25
CA PHE A 127 -15.82 19.47 -5.33
C PHE A 127 -14.49 19.78 -4.65
N LEU A 128 -14.20 19.13 -3.52
CA LEU A 128 -13.00 19.36 -2.70
C LEU A 128 -11.73 18.63 -3.19
N ILE A 129 -11.76 17.98 -4.36
CA ILE A 129 -10.56 17.44 -5.00
C ILE A 129 -9.47 18.53 -5.07
N ASN A 130 -8.25 18.20 -4.61
CA ASN A 130 -7.09 19.10 -4.48
C ASN A 130 -7.21 20.23 -3.43
N ARG A 131 -8.23 20.23 -2.55
CA ARG A 131 -8.35 21.19 -1.44
C ARG A 131 -7.88 20.56 -0.13
N LYS A 132 -7.41 21.40 0.81
CA LYS A 132 -7.07 20.95 2.17
C LYS A 132 -8.34 20.82 3.01
N VAL A 133 -8.57 19.63 3.57
CA VAL A 133 -9.64 19.38 4.54
C VAL A 133 -9.01 19.17 5.90
N ARG A 134 -9.56 19.79 6.95
CA ARG A 134 -9.14 19.55 8.33
C ARG A 134 -9.90 18.35 8.89
N PRO A 135 -9.25 17.19 9.16
CA PRO A 135 -9.96 15.99 9.58
C PRO A 135 -10.76 16.18 10.88
N ALA A 136 -10.23 16.95 11.84
CA ALA A 136 -10.92 17.25 13.09
C ALA A 136 -12.27 17.95 12.87
N LEU A 137 -12.32 18.92 11.94
CA LEU A 137 -13.57 19.59 11.60
C LEU A 137 -14.56 18.63 10.91
N ALA A 138 -14.07 17.77 10.01
CA ALA A 138 -14.91 16.75 9.39
C ALA A 138 -15.52 15.80 10.43
N PHE A 139 -14.72 15.27 11.37
CA PHE A 139 -15.24 14.44 12.47
C PHE A 139 -16.28 15.16 13.31
N PHE A 140 -16.02 16.41 13.69
CA PHE A 140 -16.97 17.21 14.47
C PHE A 140 -18.29 17.39 13.70
N THR A 141 -18.22 17.79 12.43
CA THR A 141 -19.41 17.99 11.59
C THR A 141 -20.22 16.71 11.43
N TYR A 142 -19.57 15.59 11.08
CA TYR A 142 -20.31 14.33 10.92
C TYR A 142 -20.85 13.79 12.24
N THR A 143 -20.13 13.96 13.36
CA THR A 143 -20.65 13.60 14.69
C THR A 143 -21.89 14.40 15.02
N ALA A 144 -21.85 15.72 14.83
CA ALA A 144 -23.00 16.60 15.08
C ALA A 144 -24.20 16.21 14.20
N VAL A 145 -23.97 15.99 12.90
CA VAL A 145 -25.03 15.57 11.95
C VAL A 145 -25.62 14.22 12.36
N THR A 146 -24.80 13.22 12.68
CA THR A 146 -25.26 11.89 13.11
C THR A 146 -26.06 11.97 14.41
N VAL A 147 -25.59 12.72 15.41
CA VAL A 147 -26.32 12.91 16.66
C VAL A 147 -27.67 13.59 16.44
N ILE A 148 -27.69 14.69 15.67
CA ILE A 148 -28.94 15.40 15.36
C ILE A 148 -29.92 14.49 14.62
N LEU A 149 -29.44 13.70 13.65
CA LEU A 149 -30.26 12.76 12.90
C LEU A 149 -30.85 11.69 13.83
N LEU A 150 -30.03 11.05 14.66
CA LEU A 150 -30.50 10.04 15.61
C LEU A 150 -31.50 10.62 16.63
N LEU A 151 -31.25 11.83 17.16
CA LEU A 151 -32.19 12.52 18.05
C LEU A 151 -33.50 12.85 17.32
N SER A 152 -33.44 13.31 16.07
CA SER A 152 -34.63 13.66 15.29
C SER A 152 -35.54 12.46 15.01
N VAL A 153 -34.97 11.26 14.90
CA VAL A 153 -35.69 10.01 14.63
C VAL A 153 -36.20 9.37 15.93
N PHE A 154 -35.33 9.18 16.92
CA PHE A 154 -35.67 8.41 18.11
C PHE A 154 -36.30 9.23 19.25
N GLN A 155 -35.82 10.46 19.47
CA GLN A 155 -36.17 11.25 20.66
C GLN A 155 -37.20 12.33 20.36
N TRP A 156 -36.93 13.17 19.36
CA TRP A 156 -37.81 14.30 19.02
C TRP A 156 -38.96 13.89 18.10
N GLN A 157 -38.80 12.79 17.35
CA GLN A 157 -39.77 12.29 16.36
C GLN A 157 -40.24 13.35 15.36
N VAL A 158 -39.35 14.30 15.03
CA VAL A 158 -39.61 15.38 14.06
C VAL A 158 -39.24 14.99 12.63
N PHE A 159 -38.55 13.85 12.44
CA PHE A 159 -38.20 13.37 11.12
C PHE A 159 -39.49 12.97 10.35
N PRO A 160 -39.67 13.40 9.09
CA PRO A 160 -40.91 13.14 8.38
C PRO A 160 -41.22 11.65 8.22
N VAL A 161 -42.50 11.29 8.17
CA VAL A 161 -42.94 9.91 7.99
C VAL A 161 -42.49 9.43 6.62
N CYS A 162 -41.81 8.28 6.55
CA CYS A 162 -41.28 7.67 5.34
C CYS A 162 -42.07 6.44 4.89
N PHE A 163 -42.72 5.75 5.82
CA PHE A 163 -43.50 4.55 5.56
C PHE A 163 -44.72 4.47 6.47
N ILE A 164 -45.86 4.09 5.89
CA ILE A 164 -47.13 3.89 6.61
C ILE A 164 -47.58 2.46 6.35
N GLU A 165 -47.85 1.69 7.41
CA GLU A 165 -48.33 0.31 7.27
C GLU A 165 -49.65 0.26 6.49
N GLY A 166 -49.78 -0.71 5.58
CA GLY A 166 -50.94 -0.84 4.69
C GLY A 166 -50.99 0.16 3.52
N SER A 167 -50.38 1.34 3.65
CA SER A 167 -50.34 2.35 2.58
C SER A 167 -49.01 2.38 1.79
N GLY A 168 -47.91 1.86 2.36
CA GLY A 168 -46.61 1.82 1.72
C GLY A 168 -45.76 3.09 1.94
N LEU A 169 -44.98 3.46 0.93
CA LEU A 169 -44.06 4.60 0.97
C LEU A 169 -44.78 5.95 0.94
N THR A 170 -44.27 6.93 1.70
CA THR A 170 -44.82 8.30 1.67
C THR A 170 -44.25 9.13 0.51
N PRO A 171 -44.94 10.21 0.09
CA PRO A 171 -44.40 11.13 -0.91
C PRO A 171 -43.05 11.75 -0.49
N PHE A 172 -42.87 12.06 0.80
CA PHE A 172 -41.61 12.59 1.31
C PHE A 172 -40.43 11.65 1.02
N LYS A 173 -40.61 10.36 1.28
CA LYS A 173 -39.59 9.34 1.04
C LYS A 173 -39.24 9.26 -0.45
N ILE A 174 -40.25 9.17 -1.31
CA ILE A 174 -40.06 9.03 -2.76
C ILE A 174 -39.33 10.27 -3.34
N ILE A 175 -39.77 11.47 -2.97
CA ILE A 175 -39.12 12.72 -3.40
C ILE A 175 -37.67 12.77 -2.91
N SER A 176 -37.43 12.37 -1.67
CA SER A 176 -36.07 12.34 -1.10
C SER A 176 -35.13 11.45 -1.88
N GLU A 177 -35.57 10.26 -2.30
CA GLU A 177 -34.75 9.35 -3.13
C GLU A 177 -34.44 9.92 -4.51
N TYR A 178 -35.38 10.65 -5.13
CA TYR A 178 -35.11 11.39 -6.36
C TYR A 178 -34.10 12.52 -6.14
N CYS A 179 -34.20 13.26 -5.04
CA CYS A 179 -33.21 14.27 -4.66
C CYS A 179 -31.82 13.65 -4.43
N ILE A 180 -31.73 12.55 -3.69
CA ILE A 180 -30.49 11.80 -3.46
C ILE A 180 -29.89 11.34 -4.78
N SER A 181 -30.71 10.75 -5.66
CA SER A 181 -30.28 10.29 -6.99
C SER A 181 -29.76 11.44 -7.85
N PHE A 182 -30.40 12.60 -7.77
CA PHE A 182 -29.93 13.81 -8.43
C PHE A 182 -28.58 14.30 -7.87
N ILE A 183 -28.39 14.30 -6.56
CA ILE A 183 -27.10 14.66 -5.92
C ILE A 183 -25.98 13.71 -6.39
N VAL A 184 -26.27 12.40 -6.45
CA VAL A 184 -25.31 11.40 -6.94
C VAL A 184 -25.04 11.60 -8.44
N LEU A 185 -26.05 11.93 -9.24
CA LEU A 185 -25.90 12.24 -10.66
C LEU A 185 -24.98 13.47 -10.88
N VAL A 186 -25.17 14.54 -10.11
CA VAL A 186 -24.28 15.71 -10.15
C VAL A 186 -22.86 15.31 -9.76
N SER A 187 -22.70 14.45 -8.75
CA SER A 187 -21.40 13.93 -8.35
C SER A 187 -20.71 13.17 -9.48
N ILE A 188 -21.43 12.33 -10.21
CA ILE A 188 -20.93 11.61 -11.40
C ILE A 188 -20.43 12.61 -12.45
N ILE A 189 -21.21 13.66 -12.76
CA ILE A 189 -20.84 14.67 -13.76
C ILE A 189 -19.55 15.39 -13.34
N VAL A 190 -19.42 15.78 -12.07
CA VAL A 190 -18.21 16.46 -11.56
C VAL A 190 -17.00 15.53 -11.63
N ILE A 191 -17.14 14.27 -11.21
CA ILE A 191 -16.06 13.27 -11.27
C ILE A 191 -15.68 12.98 -12.72
N TRP A 192 -16.63 12.87 -13.64
CA TRP A 192 -16.36 12.66 -15.07
C TRP A 192 -15.56 13.81 -15.68
N LYS A 193 -15.91 15.06 -15.36
CA LYS A 193 -15.16 16.24 -15.81
C LYS A 193 -13.74 16.26 -15.25
N LYS A 194 -13.55 15.77 -14.02
CA LYS A 194 -12.25 15.68 -13.34
C LYS A 194 -11.54 14.33 -13.49
N ARG A 195 -12.01 13.45 -14.39
CA ARG A 195 -11.54 12.05 -14.49
C ARG A 195 -10.06 11.91 -14.81
N GLU A 196 -9.44 12.93 -15.41
CA GLU A 196 -8.00 12.96 -15.72
C GLU A 196 -7.11 12.98 -14.47
N ILE A 197 -7.66 13.34 -13.31
CA ILE A 197 -6.98 13.29 -12.02
C ILE A 197 -6.84 11.84 -11.53
N PHE A 198 -7.76 10.97 -11.95
CA PHE A 198 -7.80 9.57 -11.55
C PHE A 198 -7.18 8.68 -12.63
N ASP A 199 -6.71 7.50 -12.23
CA ASP A 199 -6.46 6.43 -13.18
C ASP A 199 -7.76 6.10 -13.93
N SER A 200 -7.70 5.96 -15.26
CA SER A 200 -8.88 5.74 -16.10
C SER A 200 -9.73 4.56 -15.64
N ARG A 201 -9.11 3.50 -15.09
CA ARG A 201 -9.84 2.35 -14.55
C ARG A 201 -10.60 2.71 -13.29
N ILE A 202 -9.98 3.46 -12.38
CA ILE A 202 -10.57 3.86 -11.09
C ILE A 202 -11.76 4.79 -11.32
N ALA A 203 -11.64 5.76 -12.23
CA ALA A 203 -12.74 6.65 -12.59
C ALA A 203 -13.98 5.86 -13.06
N VAL A 204 -13.78 4.88 -13.95
CA VAL A 204 -14.87 4.02 -14.45
C VAL A 204 -15.51 3.21 -13.32
N ILE A 205 -14.72 2.63 -12.41
CA ILE A 205 -15.25 1.88 -11.26
C ILE A 205 -16.10 2.77 -10.35
N ILE A 206 -15.64 3.99 -10.05
CA ILE A 206 -16.38 4.95 -9.22
C ILE A 206 -17.70 5.32 -9.90
N ILE A 207 -17.67 5.72 -11.18
CA ILE A 207 -18.87 6.10 -11.92
C ILE A 207 -19.87 4.94 -12.02
N THR A 208 -19.38 3.71 -12.24
CA THR A 208 -20.21 2.50 -12.25
C THR A 208 -20.86 2.25 -10.88
N SER A 209 -20.08 2.35 -9.79
CA SER A 209 -20.59 2.25 -8.42
C SER A 209 -21.71 3.26 -8.14
N LEU A 210 -21.49 4.54 -8.49
CA LEU A 210 -22.48 5.60 -8.29
C LEU A 210 -23.72 5.42 -9.16
N SER A 211 -23.56 4.89 -10.37
CA SER A 211 -24.68 4.57 -11.26
C SER A 211 -25.54 3.45 -10.68
N LEU A 212 -24.92 2.39 -10.14
CA LEU A 212 -25.61 1.32 -9.43
C LEU A 212 -26.30 1.82 -8.15
N MET A 213 -25.72 2.80 -7.46
CA MET A 213 -26.36 3.45 -6.32
C MET A 213 -27.66 4.14 -6.75
N ILE A 214 -27.67 4.90 -7.84
CA ILE A 214 -28.90 5.50 -8.38
C ILE A 214 -29.94 4.43 -8.72
N LEU A 215 -29.54 3.35 -9.40
CA LEU A 215 -30.46 2.25 -9.73
C LEU A 215 -31.03 1.56 -8.48
N SER A 216 -30.21 1.44 -7.43
CA SER A 216 -30.64 0.94 -6.13
C SER A 216 -31.71 1.84 -5.51
N GLU A 217 -31.50 3.16 -5.47
CA GLU A 217 -32.49 4.11 -4.95
C GLU A 217 -33.78 4.07 -5.79
N MET A 218 -33.68 3.96 -7.12
CA MET A 218 -34.87 3.79 -7.97
C MET A 218 -35.63 2.49 -7.64
N ALA A 219 -34.93 1.38 -7.38
CA ALA A 219 -35.59 0.15 -6.93
C ALA A 219 -36.29 0.35 -5.56
N PHE A 220 -35.66 1.10 -4.65
CA PHE A 220 -36.28 1.43 -3.37
C PHE A 220 -37.50 2.34 -3.51
N THR A 221 -37.58 3.24 -4.50
CA THR A 221 -38.80 4.07 -4.72
C THR A 221 -40.04 3.26 -5.08
N LEU A 222 -39.86 2.05 -5.63
CA LEU A 222 -40.94 1.27 -6.22
C LEU A 222 -41.46 0.13 -5.32
N TYR A 223 -40.82 -0.15 -4.18
CA TYR A 223 -41.29 -1.22 -3.30
C TYR A 223 -42.59 -0.83 -2.58
N ARG A 224 -43.54 -1.77 -2.51
CA ARG A 224 -44.79 -1.64 -1.76
C ARG A 224 -44.71 -2.30 -0.38
N ASP A 225 -43.90 -3.35 -0.29
CA ASP A 225 -43.65 -4.11 0.93
C ASP A 225 -42.14 -4.12 1.21
N VAL A 226 -41.79 -3.96 2.48
CA VAL A 226 -40.45 -4.05 3.06
C VAL A 226 -39.86 -5.46 2.86
N TYR A 227 -40.68 -6.47 2.58
CA TYR A 227 -40.23 -7.82 2.19
C TYR A 227 -40.34 -8.10 0.67
N GLY A 228 -40.62 -7.09 -0.14
CA GLY A 228 -40.86 -7.24 -1.58
C GLY A 228 -39.60 -7.45 -2.42
N ILE A 229 -39.81 -7.99 -3.63
CA ILE A 229 -38.74 -8.30 -4.60
C ILE A 229 -37.92 -7.06 -5.02
N LEU A 230 -38.56 -5.89 -5.13
CA LEU A 230 -37.87 -4.64 -5.46
C LEU A 230 -36.93 -4.19 -4.34
N ASN A 231 -37.28 -4.49 -3.08
CA ASN A 231 -36.40 -4.23 -1.94
C ASN A 231 -35.17 -5.15 -1.99
N VAL A 232 -35.34 -6.42 -2.37
CA VAL A 232 -34.23 -7.37 -2.61
C VAL A 232 -33.31 -6.87 -3.72
N ILE A 233 -33.86 -6.43 -4.85
CA ILE A 233 -33.09 -5.89 -5.98
C ILE A 233 -32.31 -4.64 -5.55
N GLY A 234 -32.95 -3.72 -4.83
CA GLY A 234 -32.28 -2.55 -4.27
C GLY A 234 -31.09 -2.95 -3.39
N HIS A 235 -31.31 -3.83 -2.42
CA HIS A 235 -30.23 -4.30 -1.55
C HIS A 235 -29.06 -4.96 -2.32
N ILE A 236 -29.33 -5.76 -3.36
CA ILE A 236 -28.28 -6.35 -4.20
C ILE A 236 -27.51 -5.27 -4.98
N LEU A 237 -28.21 -4.30 -5.57
CA LEU A 237 -27.56 -3.20 -6.30
C LEU A 237 -26.69 -2.35 -5.36
N LYS A 238 -27.18 -2.03 -4.15
CA LYS A 238 -26.39 -1.37 -3.10
C LYS A 238 -25.15 -2.18 -2.73
N LEU A 239 -25.29 -3.49 -2.51
CA LEU A 239 -24.18 -4.38 -2.17
C LEU A 239 -23.04 -4.29 -3.20
N VAL A 240 -23.38 -4.41 -4.48
CA VAL A 240 -22.41 -4.32 -5.58
C VAL A 240 -21.82 -2.91 -5.67
N SER A 241 -22.65 -1.87 -5.51
CA SER A 241 -22.20 -0.47 -5.50
C SER A 241 -21.15 -0.22 -4.42
N PHE A 242 -21.42 -0.63 -3.17
CA PHE A 242 -20.50 -0.49 -2.03
C PHE A 242 -19.19 -1.25 -2.26
N TYR A 243 -19.27 -2.48 -2.76
CA TYR A 243 -18.09 -3.28 -3.08
C TYR A 243 -17.20 -2.60 -4.13
N LEU A 244 -17.78 -2.10 -5.22
CA LEU A 244 -17.03 -1.39 -6.26
C LEU A 244 -16.37 -0.12 -5.72
N LEU A 245 -17.07 0.62 -4.85
CA LEU A 245 -16.50 1.81 -4.23
C LEU A 245 -15.31 1.46 -3.32
N TYR A 246 -15.42 0.39 -2.55
CA TYR A 246 -14.31 -0.15 -1.76
C TYR A 246 -13.12 -0.51 -2.64
N VAL A 247 -13.34 -1.24 -3.73
CA VAL A 247 -12.29 -1.58 -4.70
C VAL A 247 -11.63 -0.31 -5.24
N ALA A 248 -12.40 0.70 -5.63
CA ALA A 248 -11.85 1.95 -6.13
C ALA A 248 -10.97 2.66 -5.11
N ILE A 249 -11.41 2.75 -3.84
CA ILE A 249 -10.66 3.42 -2.78
C ILE A 249 -9.39 2.65 -2.42
N VAL A 250 -9.49 1.33 -2.25
CA VAL A 250 -8.33 0.48 -1.89
C VAL A 250 -7.31 0.43 -3.01
N GLU A 251 -7.74 0.22 -4.27
CA GLU A 251 -6.84 0.20 -5.42
C GLU A 251 -6.16 1.57 -5.60
N SER A 252 -6.91 2.68 -5.44
CA SER A 252 -6.33 4.02 -5.50
C SER A 252 -5.30 4.26 -4.40
N GLY A 253 -5.62 3.85 -3.17
CA GLY A 253 -4.75 4.11 -2.03
C GLY A 253 -3.52 3.21 -1.94
N LEU A 254 -3.53 2.04 -2.58
CA LEU A 254 -2.37 1.11 -2.62
C LEU A 254 -1.46 1.36 -3.82
N LYS A 255 -2.02 1.66 -4.99
CA LYS A 255 -1.24 1.80 -6.24
C LYS A 255 -0.26 2.96 -6.17
N ASN A 256 -0.67 4.08 -5.59
CA ASN A 256 0.17 5.27 -5.42
C ASN A 256 1.40 5.01 -4.54
N PRO A 257 1.28 4.59 -3.27
CA PRO A 257 2.45 4.38 -2.41
C PRO A 257 3.37 3.26 -2.90
N LEU A 258 2.82 2.16 -3.45
CA LEU A 258 3.64 1.09 -4.01
C LEU A 258 4.49 1.58 -5.17
N SER A 259 3.94 2.40 -6.07
CA SER A 259 4.70 2.95 -7.20
C SER A 259 5.86 3.86 -6.75
N VAL A 260 5.65 4.62 -5.66
CA VAL A 260 6.70 5.46 -5.05
C VAL A 260 7.78 4.59 -4.44
N LEU A 261 7.41 3.58 -3.65
CA LEU A 261 8.33 2.68 -2.99
C LEU A 261 9.17 1.86 -3.99
N PHE A 262 8.55 1.35 -5.06
CA PHE A 262 9.27 0.66 -6.14
C PHE A 262 10.24 1.59 -6.86
N ARG A 263 9.86 2.86 -7.07
CA ARG A 263 10.73 3.86 -7.70
C ARG A 263 11.92 4.19 -6.81
N GLU A 264 11.72 4.34 -5.50
CA GLU A 264 12.80 4.57 -4.54
C GLU A 264 13.75 3.38 -4.44
N LEU A 265 13.21 2.16 -4.38
CA LEU A 265 14.01 0.94 -4.43
C LEU A 265 14.85 0.86 -5.72
N LYS A 266 14.25 1.17 -6.87
CA LYS A 266 14.95 1.17 -8.16
C LYS A 266 16.11 2.16 -8.15
N LYS A 267 15.86 3.41 -7.70
CA LYS A 267 16.91 4.44 -7.57
C LYS A 267 18.02 4.01 -6.62
N GLY A 268 17.67 3.42 -5.47
CA GLY A 268 18.63 2.91 -4.51
C GLY A 268 19.50 1.81 -5.11
N ASN A 269 18.90 0.88 -5.86
CA ASN A 269 19.62 -0.20 -6.54
C ASN A 269 20.55 0.33 -7.65
N GLU A 270 20.09 1.29 -8.45
CA GLU A 270 20.91 1.95 -9.48
C GLU A 270 22.11 2.69 -8.83
N SER A 271 21.88 3.41 -7.73
CA SER A 271 22.96 4.08 -6.99
C SER A 271 23.96 3.09 -6.38
N LEU A 272 23.49 1.94 -5.88
CA LEU A 272 24.36 0.91 -5.31
C LEU A 272 25.21 0.25 -6.40
N GLN A 273 24.61 -0.05 -7.56
CA GLN A 273 25.33 -0.60 -8.71
C GLN A 273 26.42 0.36 -9.20
N GLU A 274 26.12 1.67 -9.23
CA GLU A 274 27.11 2.67 -9.61
C GLU A 274 28.27 2.77 -8.61
N GLN A 275 27.98 2.73 -7.30
CA GLN A 275 29.03 2.68 -6.28
C GLN A 275 29.91 1.44 -6.39
N ILE A 276 29.33 0.27 -6.68
CA ILE A 276 30.09 -0.96 -6.92
C ILE A 276 30.98 -0.82 -8.15
N ARG A 277 30.47 -0.23 -9.24
CA ARG A 277 31.23 0.02 -10.47
C ARG A 277 32.42 0.94 -10.21
N LEU A 278 32.18 2.11 -9.60
CA LEU A 278 33.22 3.09 -9.25
C LEU A 278 34.27 2.51 -8.30
N ARG A 279 33.84 1.70 -7.32
CA ARG A 279 34.77 1.02 -6.41
C ARG A 279 35.65 0.00 -7.13
N ARG A 280 35.09 -0.78 -8.05
CA ARG A 280 35.86 -1.74 -8.87
C ARG A 280 36.85 -1.03 -9.79
N GLU A 281 36.45 0.07 -10.42
CA GLU A 281 37.32 0.89 -11.26
C GLU A 281 38.47 1.51 -10.45
N SER A 282 38.17 2.09 -9.29
CA SER A 282 39.16 2.64 -8.38
C SER A 282 40.13 1.56 -7.86
N GLU A 283 39.63 0.38 -7.49
CA GLU A 283 40.47 -0.74 -7.06
C GLU A 283 41.37 -1.24 -8.20
N ALA A 284 40.85 -1.34 -9.42
CA ALA A 284 41.63 -1.73 -10.59
C ALA A 284 42.74 -0.72 -10.92
N GLN A 285 42.43 0.58 -10.87
CA GLN A 285 43.42 1.64 -11.06
C GLN A 285 44.48 1.62 -9.97
N TYR A 286 44.09 1.46 -8.71
CA TYR A 286 45.02 1.33 -7.58
C TYR A 286 45.96 0.13 -7.75
N ARG A 287 45.41 -1.05 -8.06
CA ARG A 287 46.21 -2.26 -8.32
C ARG A 287 47.17 -2.07 -9.48
N ALA A 288 46.71 -1.50 -10.59
CA ALA A 288 47.55 -1.22 -11.76
C ALA A 288 48.69 -0.24 -11.42
N SER A 289 48.41 0.80 -10.62
CA SER A 289 49.44 1.74 -10.18
C SER A 289 50.49 1.08 -9.28
N LEU A 290 50.10 0.19 -8.37
CA LEU A 290 51.04 -0.54 -7.53
C LEU A 290 51.85 -1.56 -8.34
N ASP A 291 51.21 -2.28 -9.26
CA ASP A 291 51.85 -3.29 -10.11
C ASP A 291 52.91 -2.71 -11.03
N ASN A 292 52.65 -1.51 -11.57
CA ASN A 292 53.58 -0.81 -12.47
C ASN A 292 54.60 0.06 -11.72
N SER A 293 54.59 0.08 -10.39
CA SER A 293 55.57 0.81 -9.60
C SER A 293 56.97 0.20 -9.75
N PRO A 294 58.02 1.00 -9.97
CA PRO A 294 59.39 0.51 -10.08
C PRO A 294 59.99 0.09 -8.72
N ILE A 295 59.27 0.27 -7.62
CA ILE A 295 59.71 -0.10 -6.26
C ILE A 295 58.98 -1.38 -5.84
N SER A 296 59.66 -2.29 -5.14
CA SER A 296 59.02 -3.46 -4.51
C SER A 296 58.03 -3.03 -3.44
N ILE A 297 56.77 -3.48 -3.57
CA ILE A 297 55.68 -3.11 -2.65
C ILE A 297 55.02 -4.36 -2.11
N HIS A 298 54.93 -4.45 -0.78
CA HIS A 298 54.11 -5.42 -0.07
C HIS A 298 52.97 -4.69 0.64
N VAL A 299 51.75 -5.19 0.53
CA VAL A 299 50.61 -4.71 1.32
C VAL A 299 50.15 -5.82 2.24
N TYR A 300 50.03 -5.49 3.52
CA TYR A 300 49.54 -6.40 4.55
C TYR A 300 48.16 -5.95 5.05
N SER A 301 47.30 -6.91 5.39
CA SER A 301 46.03 -6.63 6.05
C SER A 301 46.25 -6.12 7.47
N LYS A 302 45.20 -5.58 8.11
CA LYS A 302 45.25 -5.25 9.56
C LYS A 302 45.58 -6.45 10.45
N LYS A 303 45.36 -7.68 9.96
CA LYS A 303 45.72 -8.93 10.63
C LYS A 303 47.14 -9.41 10.30
N ARG A 304 47.95 -8.58 9.63
CA ARG A 304 49.32 -8.87 9.18
C ARG A 304 49.45 -9.99 8.15
N GLU A 305 48.36 -10.32 7.48
CA GLU A 305 48.41 -11.25 6.36
C GLU A 305 48.86 -10.51 5.11
N LEU A 306 49.81 -11.07 4.36
CA LEU A 306 50.23 -10.50 3.08
C LEU A 306 49.04 -10.58 2.09
N VAL A 307 48.55 -9.44 1.62
CA VAL A 307 47.39 -9.37 0.71
C VAL A 307 47.77 -8.99 -0.72
N PHE A 308 48.94 -8.38 -0.91
CA PHE A 308 49.41 -7.98 -2.23
C PHE A 308 50.94 -7.88 -2.26
N VAL A 309 51.53 -8.30 -3.38
CA VAL A 309 52.93 -8.07 -3.76
C VAL A 309 52.92 -7.67 -5.22
N ASN A 310 53.62 -6.59 -5.58
CA ASN A 310 53.65 -6.13 -6.96
C ASN A 310 54.58 -6.95 -7.86
N LYS A 311 54.42 -6.80 -9.18
CA LYS A 311 55.20 -7.51 -10.20
C LYS A 311 56.71 -7.27 -10.07
N THR A 312 57.12 -6.05 -9.73
CA THR A 312 58.53 -5.69 -9.53
C THR A 312 59.18 -6.55 -8.45
N ASP A 313 58.51 -6.77 -7.32
CA ASP A 313 59.04 -7.60 -6.25
C ASP A 313 59.09 -9.08 -6.63
N LEU A 314 58.01 -9.60 -7.23
CA LEU A 314 57.94 -10.98 -7.71
C LEU A 314 59.06 -11.28 -8.72
N ALA A 315 59.24 -10.41 -9.73
CA ALA A 315 60.29 -10.56 -10.73
C ALA A 315 61.69 -10.47 -10.13
N ARG A 316 61.93 -9.52 -9.21
CA ARG A 316 63.22 -9.36 -8.51
C ARG A 316 63.59 -10.61 -7.72
N ASN A 317 62.61 -11.21 -7.04
CA ASN A 317 62.84 -12.37 -6.18
C ASN A 317 62.71 -13.72 -6.93
N GLY A 318 62.27 -13.72 -8.19
CA GLY A 318 62.17 -14.90 -9.06
C GLY A 318 60.88 -15.72 -8.91
N TYR A 319 59.81 -15.14 -8.36
CA TYR A 319 58.54 -15.84 -8.16
C TYR A 319 57.52 -15.47 -9.24
N ALA A 320 56.68 -16.44 -9.65
CA ALA A 320 55.70 -16.26 -10.72
C ALA A 320 54.36 -15.69 -10.22
N SER A 321 54.04 -15.81 -8.93
CA SER A 321 52.78 -15.32 -8.37
C SER A 321 52.86 -15.06 -6.86
N LEU A 322 51.89 -14.31 -6.34
CA LEU A 322 51.71 -14.10 -4.90
C LEU A 322 51.49 -15.42 -4.15
N GLU A 323 50.74 -16.37 -4.73
CA GLU A 323 50.48 -17.66 -4.10
C GLU A 323 51.75 -18.51 -4.00
N GLU A 324 52.57 -18.51 -5.06
CA GLU A 324 53.90 -19.13 -5.01
C GLU A 324 54.75 -18.44 -3.94
N PHE A 325 54.79 -17.10 -3.93
CA PHE A 325 55.51 -16.34 -2.92
C PHE A 325 55.04 -16.72 -1.51
N LYS A 326 53.74 -16.80 -1.24
CA LYS A 326 53.19 -17.15 0.08
C LYS A 326 53.50 -18.58 0.52
N SER A 327 53.53 -19.54 -0.41
CA SER A 327 53.74 -20.95 -0.08
C SER A 327 55.14 -21.26 0.44
N ILE A 328 56.12 -20.42 0.13
CA ILE A 328 57.48 -20.56 0.62
C ILE A 328 57.58 -20.04 2.08
N PRO A 329 58.14 -20.81 3.03
CA PRO A 329 58.37 -20.36 4.40
C PRO A 329 59.25 -19.11 4.47
N VAL A 330 59.01 -18.24 5.45
CA VAL A 330 59.78 -16.99 5.65
C VAL A 330 61.28 -17.29 5.87
N GLU A 331 61.58 -18.40 6.53
CA GLU A 331 62.94 -18.89 6.79
C GLU A 331 63.73 -19.23 5.52
N LYS A 332 63.05 -19.45 4.39
CA LYS A 332 63.68 -19.68 3.08
C LYS A 332 63.81 -18.41 2.25
N LYS A 333 63.28 -17.28 2.71
CA LYS A 333 63.27 -15.98 2.00
C LYS A 333 64.15 -14.93 2.65
N LEU A 334 64.62 -15.18 3.87
CA LEU A 334 65.40 -14.25 4.67
C LEU A 334 66.61 -15.00 5.23
N THR A 335 67.72 -14.29 5.43
CA THR A 335 68.86 -14.84 6.17
C THR A 335 68.46 -15.13 7.62
N PRO A 336 69.15 -16.06 8.32
CA PRO A 336 68.84 -16.39 9.71
C PRO A 336 68.79 -15.16 10.64
N ASP A 337 69.69 -14.19 10.43
CA ASP A 337 69.74 -12.94 11.20
C ASP A 337 68.50 -12.07 10.93
N SER A 338 68.10 -11.95 9.66
CA SER A 338 66.90 -11.21 9.26
C SER A 338 65.61 -11.88 9.77
N VAL A 339 65.54 -13.21 9.82
CA VAL A 339 64.43 -13.96 10.44
C VAL A 339 64.36 -13.67 11.95
N ALA A 340 65.51 -13.66 12.64
CA ALA A 340 65.56 -13.37 14.07
C ALA A 340 65.06 -11.93 14.36
N MET A 341 65.46 -10.96 13.52
CA MET A 341 64.96 -9.58 13.61
C MET A 341 63.45 -9.49 13.41
N VAL A 342 62.90 -10.13 12.37
CA VAL A 342 61.45 -10.12 12.11
C VAL A 342 60.66 -10.75 13.26
N ARG A 343 61.12 -11.89 13.80
CA ARG A 343 60.48 -12.54 14.96
C ARG A 343 60.55 -11.68 16.22
N GLN A 344 61.65 -10.94 16.42
CA GLN A 344 61.77 -10.01 17.53
C GLN A 344 60.80 -8.83 17.38
N TRP A 345 60.67 -8.29 16.18
CA TRP A 345 59.66 -7.26 15.88
C TRP A 345 58.23 -7.77 16.08
N GLU A 346 57.90 -8.99 15.67
CA GLU A 346 56.59 -9.57 15.93
C GLU A 346 56.26 -9.58 17.43
N LYS A 347 57.22 -9.92 18.27
CA LYS A 347 57.11 -9.84 19.74
C LYS A 347 56.96 -8.41 20.21
N ASP A 348 57.84 -7.50 19.79
CA ASP A 348 57.83 -6.10 20.24
C ASP A 348 56.50 -5.41 19.92
N VAL A 349 55.90 -5.67 18.76
CA VAL A 349 54.58 -5.11 18.45
C VAL A 349 53.46 -5.84 19.18
N ALA A 350 53.59 -7.13 19.51
CA ALA A 350 52.64 -7.80 20.42
C ALA A 350 52.64 -7.15 21.82
N PHE A 351 53.76 -6.56 22.23
CA PHE A 351 53.90 -5.73 23.44
C PHE A 351 53.60 -4.24 23.20
N GLY A 352 53.03 -3.86 22.06
CA GLY A 352 52.59 -2.49 21.77
C GLY A 352 53.70 -1.51 21.37
N LYS A 353 54.93 -1.98 21.13
CA LYS A 353 56.00 -1.12 20.62
C LYS A 353 55.85 -0.87 19.11
N PRO A 354 56.13 0.34 18.62
CA PRO A 354 56.09 0.63 17.19
C PRO A 354 57.24 -0.08 16.45
N LEU A 355 57.00 -0.51 15.21
CA LEU A 355 58.07 -0.93 14.32
C LEU A 355 58.91 0.28 13.87
N PRO A 356 60.19 0.08 13.52
CA PRO A 356 60.99 1.12 12.87
C PRO A 356 60.35 1.60 11.56
N ASP A 357 60.47 2.88 11.25
CA ASP A 357 59.96 3.46 9.99
C ASP A 357 60.80 3.04 8.77
N SER A 358 62.07 2.68 9.00
CA SER A 358 62.93 2.08 7.98
C SER A 358 63.87 1.05 8.61
N PHE A 359 64.16 -0.02 7.88
CA PHE A 359 65.05 -1.08 8.35
C PHE A 359 65.70 -1.80 7.16
N TYR A 360 66.79 -2.52 7.44
CA TYR A 360 67.48 -3.34 6.45
C TYR A 360 67.20 -4.82 6.72
N LEU A 361 66.89 -5.58 5.66
CA LEU A 361 66.76 -7.03 5.69
C LEU A 361 67.58 -7.64 4.57
N ASP A 362 68.23 -8.76 4.85
CA ASP A 362 68.85 -9.60 3.84
C ASP A 362 67.87 -10.66 3.37
N THR A 363 67.43 -10.53 2.13
CA THR A 363 66.51 -11.45 1.46
C THR A 363 67.25 -12.47 0.62
N ILE A 364 66.66 -13.66 0.50
CA ILE A 364 67.14 -14.76 -0.32
C ILE A 364 66.18 -14.89 -1.50
N THR A 365 66.68 -14.73 -2.73
CA THR A 365 65.88 -14.94 -3.95
C THR A 365 65.61 -16.42 -4.17
N LYS A 366 64.68 -16.77 -5.07
CA LYS A 366 64.38 -18.16 -5.44
C LYS A 366 65.62 -18.95 -5.91
N ASN A 367 66.59 -18.27 -6.51
CA ASN A 367 67.84 -18.87 -7.00
C ASN A 367 68.95 -18.91 -5.94
N GLY A 368 68.67 -18.48 -4.70
CA GLY A 368 69.62 -18.52 -3.59
C GLY A 368 70.54 -17.29 -3.46
N GLU A 369 70.34 -16.24 -4.26
CA GLU A 369 71.12 -15.00 -4.13
C GLU A 369 70.68 -14.22 -2.88
N ILE A 370 71.66 -13.72 -2.11
CA ILE A 370 71.40 -12.84 -0.98
C ILE A 370 71.39 -11.39 -1.47
N ARG A 371 70.36 -10.63 -1.11
CA ARG A 371 70.22 -9.21 -1.42
C ARG A 371 69.86 -8.41 -0.19
N ASN A 372 70.64 -7.37 0.08
CA ASN A 372 70.36 -6.40 1.13
C ASN A 372 69.27 -5.42 0.66
N LEU A 373 68.18 -5.33 1.42
CA LEU A 373 67.04 -4.48 1.12
C LEU A 373 66.84 -3.47 2.23
N ARG A 374 66.73 -2.20 1.83
CA ARG A 374 66.15 -1.17 2.69
C ARG A 374 64.64 -1.17 2.52
N ALA A 375 63.91 -1.53 3.56
CA ALA A 375 62.46 -1.45 3.61
C ALA A 375 62.02 -0.16 4.30
N LEU A 376 60.92 0.42 3.81
CA LEU A 376 60.23 1.58 4.38
C LEU A 376 58.82 1.13 4.75
N ARG A 377 58.35 1.51 5.94
CA ARG A 377 57.04 1.10 6.46
C ARG A 377 55.92 2.08 6.09
#